data_AF-A0A7J7HQG5-F1
#
_entry.id   AF-A0A7J7HQG5-F1
#
_cell.length_a   1.000
_cell.length_b   1.000
_cell.length_c   1.000
_cell.angle_alpha   90.00
_cell.angle_beta   90.00
_cell.angle_gamma   90.00
#
_symmetry.space_group_name_H-M   'P 1'
#
loop_
_entity.id
_entity.type
_entity.pdbx_description
1 polymer ?
#
loop_
_entity_poly.entity_id
_entity_poly.type
_entity_poly.pdbx_seq_one_letter_code
_entity_poly.pdbx_strand_id
1 'polypeptide(L)'
;MKTGVFKENRKNRRLDRRTGRLGAGSPVIHGLALFLRRGSLPPGPIGLPLFGNLFEVGPKPHESLAKLAETYGPLMSIRLGSKTSMVASSPDVARELLQKHDEAFSGRTIPNAVTALENHDMAVLWISAGDQWWFIRRALNTYLTHPQKLDTLRGLRHKAMEEMIEHVRERRDRAVAIGELAFTTALNQMSNTCFSVNVAGFESSEVQEFLNAVKTLMVVDGKFNIADVFPWLKSFDPQGLRRRAKVAYNWLDASSDGFVTRRLKHRESNFPSYGDL
;
A
#
# COMPACT_ATOMS: atom_id res chain seq x y z
N MET A 1 -24.18 -13.83 43.98
CA MET A 1 -24.56 -14.87 44.95
C MET A 1 -25.89 -15.48 44.54
N LYS A 2 -25.87 -16.53 43.70
CA LYS A 2 -26.79 -17.67 43.66
C LYS A 2 -26.31 -18.59 42.53
N THR A 3 -26.11 -19.83 42.94
CA THR A 3 -25.47 -20.98 42.30
C THR A 3 -26.40 -21.68 41.32
N GLY A 4 -25.83 -22.31 40.28
CA GLY A 4 -26.54 -23.19 39.36
C GLY A 4 -25.57 -24.01 38.51
N VAL A 5 -25.01 -25.06 39.12
CA VAL A 5 -24.12 -26.07 38.53
C VAL A 5 -24.94 -27.04 37.68
N PHE A 6 -24.51 -27.34 36.44
CA PHE A 6 -24.99 -28.50 35.70
C PHE A 6 -23.85 -29.31 35.07
N LYS A 7 -23.48 -30.35 35.82
CA LYS A 7 -23.09 -31.72 35.45
C LYS A 7 -22.31 -31.98 34.15
N GLU A 8 -21.03 -32.22 34.39
CA GLU A 8 -20.11 -33.13 33.72
C GLU A 8 -20.72 -34.53 33.45
N ASN A 9 -20.46 -35.09 32.26
CA ASN A 9 -20.77 -36.48 31.94
C ASN A 9 -19.55 -37.15 31.27
N ARG A 10 -18.74 -37.84 32.08
CA ARG A 10 -17.69 -38.76 31.64
C ARG A 10 -18.26 -40.17 31.54
N LYS A 11 -18.10 -40.82 30.38
CA LYS A 11 -18.00 -42.29 30.31
C LYS A 11 -16.92 -42.71 29.32
N ASN A 12 -15.85 -43.27 29.88
CA ASN A 12 -14.80 -44.06 29.24
C ASN A 12 -15.35 -45.29 28.49
N ARG A 13 -14.68 -45.71 27.40
CA ARG A 13 -14.03 -47.04 27.28
C ARG A 13 -13.25 -47.23 25.97
N ARG A 14 -11.93 -47.41 26.13
CA ARG A 14 -11.02 -48.45 25.60
C ARG A 14 -10.88 -48.65 24.06
N LEU A 15 -9.68 -48.26 23.59
CA LEU A 15 -8.67 -49.05 22.85
C LEU A 15 -9.16 -50.26 22.02
N ASP A 16 -8.96 -50.18 20.71
CA ASP A 16 -8.55 -51.35 19.91
C ASP A 16 -7.36 -50.96 19.01
N ARG A 17 -6.28 -51.75 19.14
CA ARG A 17 -5.10 -51.76 18.27
C ARG A 17 -5.30 -52.93 17.32
N ARG A 18 -5.50 -52.67 16.02
CA ARG A 18 -5.26 -53.68 14.99
C ARG A 18 -4.45 -53.11 13.84
N THR A 19 -3.23 -53.60 13.77
CA THR A 19 -2.33 -53.62 12.63
C THR A 19 -2.97 -54.39 11.48
N GLY A 20 -3.07 -53.76 10.31
CA GLY A 20 -3.49 -54.38 9.05
C GLY A 20 -2.55 -53.94 7.93
N ARG A 21 -1.80 -54.90 7.40
CA ARG A 21 -0.97 -54.81 6.19
C ARG A 21 -1.73 -54.14 5.03
N LEU A 22 -1.09 -53.21 4.33
CA LEU A 22 -1.48 -52.82 2.98
C LEU A 22 -0.34 -53.18 2.01
N GLY A 23 -0.73 -53.90 0.97
CA GLY A 23 0.12 -54.42 -0.09
C GLY A 23 0.61 -53.35 -1.05
N ALA A 24 1.51 -53.80 -1.92
CA ALA A 24 2.21 -53.05 -2.94
C ALA A 24 1.28 -52.27 -3.89
N GLY A 25 1.64 -51.01 -4.17
CA GLY A 25 1.05 -50.18 -5.22
C GLY A 25 1.80 -48.85 -5.40
N SER A 26 2.44 -48.68 -6.56
CA SER A 26 2.97 -47.45 -7.21
C SER A 26 4.12 -46.63 -6.57
N PRO A 27 5.24 -46.38 -7.30
CA PRO A 27 6.40 -45.63 -6.82
C PRO A 27 6.29 -44.11 -7.12
N VAL A 28 5.20 -43.46 -6.71
CA VAL A 28 5.03 -42.00 -6.91
C VAL A 28 4.91 -41.24 -5.58
N ILE A 29 4.87 -41.92 -4.43
CA ILE A 29 4.62 -41.31 -3.11
C ILE A 29 5.85 -41.36 -2.18
N HIS A 30 7.07 -41.33 -2.73
CA HIS A 30 8.29 -41.22 -1.92
C HIS A 30 8.89 -39.80 -1.88
N GLY A 31 8.24 -38.81 -2.48
CA GLY A 31 8.65 -37.40 -2.42
C GLY A 31 8.08 -36.59 -1.26
N LEU A 32 7.24 -37.17 -0.39
CA LEU A 32 6.39 -36.39 0.53
C LEU A 32 6.62 -36.62 2.03
N ALA A 33 7.68 -37.34 2.43
CA ALA A 33 7.84 -37.77 3.82
C ALA A 33 9.13 -37.30 4.52
N LEU A 34 9.71 -36.16 4.12
CA LEU A 34 10.86 -35.54 4.82
C LEU A 34 10.66 -34.10 5.29
N PHE A 35 9.47 -33.50 5.11
CA PHE A 35 9.23 -32.08 5.39
C PHE A 35 8.54 -31.80 6.75
N LEU A 36 8.87 -32.56 7.79
CA LEU A 36 8.40 -32.24 9.14
C LEU A 36 9.55 -32.21 10.15
N ARG A 37 10.31 -31.12 10.12
CA ARG A 37 11.11 -30.61 11.26
C ARG A 37 11.05 -29.08 11.26
N ARG A 38 10.42 -28.49 12.30
CA ARG A 38 10.41 -27.06 12.68
C ARG A 38 10.59 -26.04 11.54
N GLY A 39 9.47 -25.48 11.06
CA GLY A 39 9.39 -24.11 10.51
C GLY A 39 10.04 -23.87 9.16
N SER A 40 9.86 -24.75 8.18
CA SER A 40 10.33 -24.52 6.81
C SER A 40 9.55 -23.38 6.15
N LEU A 41 10.26 -22.40 5.60
CA LEU A 41 9.69 -21.38 4.72
C LEU A 41 9.04 -22.06 3.49
N PRO A 42 8.09 -21.37 2.82
CA PRO A 42 7.61 -21.81 1.51
C PRO A 42 8.77 -22.02 0.52
N PRO A 43 8.59 -22.88 -0.50
CA PRO A 43 9.61 -23.09 -1.53
C PRO A 43 10.02 -21.78 -2.20
N GLY A 44 11.20 -21.72 -2.80
CA GLY A 44 11.67 -20.50 -3.44
C GLY A 44 13.04 -20.65 -4.10
N PRO A 45 13.42 -19.72 -4.99
CA PRO A 45 14.71 -19.74 -5.65
C PRO A 45 15.85 -19.52 -4.66
N ILE A 46 16.95 -20.26 -4.85
CA ILE A 46 18.15 -20.12 -4.02
C ILE A 46 18.89 -18.85 -4.46
N GLY A 47 18.84 -17.82 -3.62
CA GLY A 47 19.49 -16.54 -3.91
C GLY A 47 21.01 -16.55 -3.67
N LEU A 48 21.72 -15.66 -4.35
CA LEU A 48 23.17 -15.46 -4.18
C LEU A 48 23.53 -15.05 -2.74
N PRO A 49 24.76 -15.34 -2.26
CA PRO A 49 25.25 -14.80 -0.99
C PRO A 49 25.10 -13.28 -0.93
N LEU A 50 24.69 -12.76 0.24
CA LEU A 50 24.42 -11.34 0.54
C LEU A 50 23.27 -10.67 -0.23
N PHE A 51 23.15 -10.90 -1.54
CA PHE A 51 22.18 -10.22 -2.40
C PHE A 51 20.83 -10.94 -2.50
N GLY A 52 20.80 -12.26 -2.21
CA GLY A 52 19.61 -13.07 -2.42
C GLY A 52 19.22 -13.12 -3.90
N ASN A 53 17.94 -12.93 -4.19
CA ASN A 53 17.32 -13.00 -5.51
C ASN A 53 17.23 -11.62 -6.19
N LEU A 54 17.93 -10.58 -5.72
CA LEU A 54 17.83 -9.23 -6.30
C LEU A 54 18.07 -9.20 -7.82
N PHE A 55 19.07 -9.94 -8.31
CA PHE A 55 19.40 -9.98 -9.73
C PHE A 55 18.42 -10.82 -10.56
N GLU A 56 17.79 -11.81 -9.93
CA GLU A 56 16.77 -12.65 -10.55
C GLU A 56 15.43 -11.91 -10.68
N VAL A 57 15.09 -11.09 -9.68
CA VAL A 57 13.90 -10.22 -9.70
C VAL A 57 14.07 -9.08 -10.71
N GLY A 58 15.24 -8.45 -10.73
CA GLY A 58 15.59 -7.46 -11.74
C GLY A 58 14.71 -6.19 -11.74
N PRO A 59 14.71 -5.41 -12.84
CA PRO A 59 14.04 -4.11 -12.91
C PRO A 59 12.52 -4.19 -13.03
N LYS A 60 11.98 -5.37 -13.37
CA LYS A 60 10.54 -5.62 -13.52
C LYS A 60 10.07 -6.67 -12.51
N PRO A 61 10.02 -6.33 -11.22
CA PRO A 61 9.82 -7.30 -10.16
C PRO A 61 8.53 -8.10 -10.31
N HIS A 62 7.43 -7.47 -10.72
CA HIS A 62 6.14 -8.14 -10.89
C HIS A 62 6.16 -9.22 -11.99
N GLU A 63 6.81 -8.97 -13.13
CA GLU A 63 6.95 -9.96 -14.23
C GLU A 63 7.83 -11.15 -13.78
N SER A 64 8.99 -10.87 -13.17
CA SER A 64 9.91 -11.91 -12.70
C SER A 64 9.29 -12.77 -11.60
N LEU A 65 8.60 -12.16 -10.63
CA LEU A 65 7.93 -12.88 -9.55
C LEU A 65 6.76 -13.74 -10.06
N ALA A 66 6.02 -13.28 -11.06
CA ALA A 66 4.98 -14.09 -11.70
C ALA A 66 5.59 -15.35 -12.35
N LYS A 67 6.69 -15.20 -13.10
CA LYS A 67 7.39 -16.32 -13.71
C LYS A 67 7.96 -17.30 -12.67
N LEU A 68 8.52 -16.80 -11.57
CA LEU A 68 9.01 -17.64 -10.48
C LEU A 68 7.86 -18.42 -9.82
N ALA A 69 6.68 -17.83 -9.69
CA ALA A 69 5.51 -18.51 -9.12
C ALA A 69 5.04 -19.71 -9.97
N GLU A 70 5.28 -19.72 -11.29
CA GLU A 70 5.01 -20.89 -12.14
C GLU A 70 5.90 -22.09 -11.76
N THR A 71 7.09 -21.83 -11.21
CA THR A 71 8.06 -22.88 -10.84
C THR A 71 7.96 -23.27 -9.36
N TYR A 72 7.84 -22.28 -8.47
CA TYR A 72 7.86 -22.49 -7.01
C TYR A 72 6.47 -22.57 -6.38
N GLY A 73 5.43 -22.27 -7.15
CA GLY A 73 4.03 -22.36 -6.72
C GLY A 73 3.45 -21.02 -6.24
N PRO A 74 2.17 -21.04 -5.82
CA PRO A 74 1.38 -19.84 -5.55
C PRO A 74 1.75 -19.11 -4.25
N LEU A 75 2.54 -19.74 -3.39
CA LEU A 75 3.15 -19.13 -2.20
C LEU A 75 4.61 -19.52 -2.17
N MET A 76 5.51 -18.55 -2.35
CA MET A 76 6.95 -18.77 -2.40
C MET A 76 7.72 -17.81 -1.49
N SER A 77 8.92 -18.20 -1.09
CA SER A 77 9.86 -17.34 -0.37
C SER A 77 10.92 -16.77 -1.32
N ILE A 78 11.27 -15.51 -1.13
CA ILE A 78 12.36 -14.83 -1.84
C ILE A 78 13.22 -14.08 -0.84
N ARG A 79 14.50 -13.89 -1.15
CA ARG A 79 15.40 -13.06 -0.35
C ARG A 79 15.81 -11.82 -1.14
N LEU A 80 15.49 -10.62 -0.64
CA LEU A 80 15.88 -9.34 -1.21
C LEU A 80 16.97 -8.70 -0.33
N GLY A 81 18.23 -8.84 -0.72
CA GLY A 81 19.36 -8.45 0.12
C GLY A 81 19.36 -9.24 1.43
N SER A 82 19.25 -8.54 2.56
CA SER A 82 19.17 -9.17 3.88
C SER A 82 17.74 -9.44 4.36
N LYS A 83 16.70 -9.18 3.55
CA LYS A 83 15.30 -9.38 3.91
C LYS A 83 14.73 -10.62 3.24
N THR A 84 14.12 -11.51 4.02
CA THR A 84 13.30 -12.61 3.48
C THR A 84 11.85 -12.13 3.35
N SER A 85 11.24 -12.36 2.20
CA SER A 85 9.87 -11.98 1.88
C SER A 85 9.10 -13.17 1.34
N MET A 86 7.79 -13.18 1.56
CA MET A 86 6.88 -14.16 0.97
C MET A 86 6.10 -13.51 -0.16
N VAL A 87 5.89 -14.24 -1.25
CA VAL A 87 5.13 -13.79 -2.42
C VAL A 87 3.91 -14.68 -2.58
N ALA A 88 2.73 -14.06 -2.55
CA ALA A 88 1.46 -14.69 -2.83
C ALA A 88 1.03 -14.36 -4.26
N SER A 89 0.83 -15.39 -5.08
CA SER A 89 0.64 -15.26 -6.52
C SER A 89 -0.64 -15.95 -7.02
N SER A 90 -1.58 -16.22 -6.11
CA SER A 90 -2.91 -16.76 -6.46
C SER A 90 -4.03 -16.12 -5.63
N PRO A 91 -5.27 -16.07 -6.15
CA PRO A 91 -6.42 -15.57 -5.41
C PRO A 91 -6.70 -16.32 -4.11
N ASP A 92 -6.50 -17.63 -4.09
CA ASP A 92 -6.77 -18.45 -2.91
C ASP A 92 -5.77 -18.16 -1.78
N VAL A 93 -4.47 -18.08 -2.10
CA VAL A 93 -3.45 -17.67 -1.12
C VAL A 93 -3.70 -16.23 -0.65
N ALA A 94 -4.06 -15.32 -1.56
CA ALA A 94 -4.39 -13.95 -1.18
C ALA A 94 -5.61 -13.90 -0.23
N ARG A 95 -6.62 -14.75 -0.44
CA ARG A 95 -7.78 -14.87 0.46
C ARG A 95 -7.38 -15.38 1.84
N GLU A 96 -6.53 -16.40 1.91
CA GLU A 96 -6.00 -16.89 3.20
C GLU A 96 -5.28 -15.78 3.97
N LEU A 97 -4.40 -15.02 3.31
CA LEU A 97 -3.59 -14.00 3.96
C LEU A 97 -4.36 -12.72 4.30
N LEU A 98 -5.18 -12.21 3.37
CA LEU A 98 -5.79 -10.89 3.46
C LEU A 98 -7.23 -10.88 3.98
N GLN A 99 -7.85 -12.04 4.17
CA GLN A 99 -9.21 -12.15 4.72
C GLN A 99 -9.29 -13.07 5.94
N LYS A 100 -8.69 -14.26 5.87
CA LYS A 100 -8.78 -15.23 6.98
C LYS A 100 -7.74 -14.99 8.09
N HIS A 101 -6.59 -14.44 7.72
CA HIS A 101 -5.49 -14.12 8.63
C HIS A 101 -5.09 -12.64 8.54
N ASP A 102 -6.02 -11.78 8.17
CA ASP A 102 -5.80 -10.35 7.91
C ASP A 102 -5.13 -9.63 9.09
N GLU A 103 -5.52 -9.94 10.33
CA GLU A 103 -4.90 -9.38 11.54
C GLU A 103 -3.38 -9.62 11.57
N ALA A 104 -2.93 -10.85 11.28
CA ALA A 104 -1.52 -11.23 11.28
C ALA A 104 -0.73 -10.61 10.12
N PHE A 105 -1.39 -10.30 8.99
CA PHE A 105 -0.77 -9.72 7.79
C PHE A 105 -1.09 -8.24 7.57
N SER A 106 -1.68 -7.59 8.58
CA SER A 106 -2.05 -6.17 8.54
C SER A 106 -0.85 -5.22 8.67
N GLY A 107 0.30 -5.73 9.12
CA GLY A 107 1.53 -4.97 9.28
C GLY A 107 2.04 -4.32 7.98
N ARG A 108 2.76 -3.20 8.13
CA ARG A 108 3.33 -2.44 7.01
C ARG A 108 4.85 -2.44 7.08
N THR A 109 5.49 -2.67 5.93
CA THR A 109 6.92 -2.41 5.78
C THR A 109 7.09 -0.97 5.33
N ILE A 110 7.71 -0.13 6.17
CA ILE A 110 7.92 1.29 5.89
C ILE A 110 9.21 1.46 5.07
N PRO A 111 9.15 2.04 3.86
CA PRO A 111 10.33 2.38 3.07
C PRO A 111 11.21 3.42 3.78
N ASN A 112 12.53 3.35 3.59
CA ASN A 112 13.47 4.31 4.21
C ASN A 112 13.26 5.74 3.69
N ALA A 113 12.69 5.91 2.49
CA ALA A 113 12.30 7.25 1.99
C ALA A 113 11.20 7.87 2.85
N VAL A 114 10.21 7.08 3.26
CA VAL A 114 9.04 7.50 4.04
C VAL A 114 9.42 7.92 5.46
N THR A 115 10.50 7.39 6.04
CA THR A 115 10.95 7.81 7.37
C THR A 115 11.42 9.27 7.43
N ALA A 116 11.46 9.97 6.29
CA ALA A 116 11.68 11.41 6.23
C ALA A 116 10.45 12.24 6.63
N LEU A 117 9.25 11.65 6.55
CA LEU A 117 8.00 12.27 6.99
C LEU A 117 7.97 12.34 8.53
N GLU A 118 7.59 13.49 9.06
CA GLU A 118 7.37 13.64 10.50
C GLU A 118 6.16 12.79 10.92
N ASN A 119 6.30 12.04 12.03
CA ASN A 119 5.28 11.08 12.47
C ASN A 119 4.86 10.10 11.35
N HIS A 120 5.82 9.65 10.54
CA HIS A 120 5.59 8.69 9.44
C HIS A 120 4.86 7.41 9.86
N ASP A 121 5.01 7.00 11.12
CA ASP A 121 4.32 5.88 11.76
C ASP A 121 2.84 6.17 12.07
N MET A 122 2.41 7.43 11.98
CA MET A 122 1.01 7.86 12.10
C MET A 122 0.34 8.13 10.75
N ALA A 123 1.11 8.14 9.65
CA ALA A 123 0.57 8.31 8.31
C ALA A 123 -0.35 7.14 7.95
N VAL A 124 -1.57 7.41 7.47
CA VAL A 124 -2.63 6.39 7.26
C VAL A 124 -2.21 5.21 6.35
N LEU A 125 -1.26 5.44 5.44
CA LEU A 125 -0.72 4.41 4.55
C LEU A 125 0.26 3.44 5.25
N TRP A 126 0.90 3.90 6.32
CA TRP A 126 2.04 3.25 6.95
C TRP A 126 1.82 2.84 8.41
N ILE A 127 0.87 3.47 9.10
CA ILE A 127 0.46 3.08 10.45
C ILE A 127 -0.07 1.63 10.45
N SER A 128 0.36 0.86 11.44
CA SER A 128 -0.14 -0.50 11.66
C SER A 128 -1.64 -0.50 11.97
N ALA A 129 -2.34 -1.59 11.63
CA ALA A 129 -3.74 -1.72 11.98
C ALA A 129 -3.94 -1.66 13.50
N GLY A 130 -4.94 -0.89 13.92
CA GLY A 130 -5.26 -0.60 15.31
C GLY A 130 -6.28 0.53 15.39
N ASP A 131 -6.63 0.94 16.62
CA ASP A 131 -7.70 1.92 16.87
C ASP A 131 -7.46 3.24 16.12
N GLN A 132 -6.23 3.73 16.11
CA GLN A 132 -5.87 4.97 15.40
C GLN A 132 -6.07 4.84 13.88
N TRP A 133 -5.65 3.71 13.29
CA TRP A 133 -5.84 3.47 11.86
C TRP A 133 -7.32 3.41 11.51
N TRP A 134 -8.12 2.71 12.31
CA TRP A 134 -9.57 2.63 12.12
C TRP A 134 -10.27 3.98 12.28
N PHE A 135 -9.84 4.79 13.25
CA PHE A 135 -10.34 6.15 13.44
C PHE A 135 -10.11 7.01 12.18
N ILE A 136 -8.88 7.05 11.66
CA ILE A 136 -8.55 7.82 10.45
C ILE A 136 -9.31 7.26 9.23
N ARG A 137 -9.35 5.94 9.05
CA ARG A 137 -10.08 5.29 7.95
C ARG A 137 -11.57 5.60 7.98
N ARG A 138 -12.18 5.62 9.18
CA ARG A 138 -13.59 5.98 9.36
C ARG A 138 -13.82 7.46 9.04
N ALA A 139 -12.94 8.35 9.46
CA ALA A 139 -13.02 9.77 9.09
C ALA A 139 -12.92 9.95 7.56
N LEU A 140 -11.92 9.36 6.91
CA LEU A 140 -11.79 9.38 5.44
C LEU A 140 -13.00 8.77 4.73
N ASN A 141 -13.61 7.74 5.32
CA ASN A 141 -14.86 7.20 4.78
C ASN A 141 -15.98 8.23 4.87
N THR A 142 -16.33 8.67 6.07
CA THR A 142 -17.42 9.61 6.32
C THR A 142 -17.30 10.89 5.51
N TYR A 143 -16.11 11.49 5.47
CA TYR A 143 -15.92 12.80 4.88
C TYR A 143 -15.53 12.74 3.41
N LEU A 144 -14.79 11.73 2.93
CA LEU A 144 -14.23 11.80 1.57
C LEU A 144 -14.80 10.76 0.61
N THR A 145 -14.99 9.52 1.06
CA THR A 145 -15.22 8.37 0.16
C THR A 145 -16.61 7.75 0.28
N HIS A 146 -17.44 8.19 1.24
CA HIS A 146 -18.82 7.71 1.38
C HIS A 146 -19.67 8.10 0.16
N PRO A 147 -20.52 7.22 -0.40
CA PRO A 147 -21.28 7.48 -1.63
C PRO A 147 -22.07 8.79 -1.61
N GLN A 148 -22.80 9.08 -0.53
CA GLN A 148 -23.55 10.34 -0.41
C GLN A 148 -22.65 11.57 -0.49
N LYS A 149 -21.44 11.49 0.07
CA LYS A 149 -20.50 12.60 0.06
C LYS A 149 -19.84 12.73 -1.31
N LEU A 150 -19.57 11.60 -1.99
CA LEU A 150 -19.16 11.61 -3.40
C LEU A 150 -20.23 12.27 -4.29
N ASP A 151 -21.52 12.05 -4.05
CA ASP A 151 -22.61 12.68 -4.79
C ASP A 151 -22.66 14.19 -4.57
N THR A 152 -22.54 14.65 -3.32
CA THR A 152 -22.47 16.09 -3.01
C THR A 152 -21.28 16.78 -3.69
N LEU A 153 -20.15 16.09 -3.80
CA LEU A 153 -18.93 16.60 -4.43
C LEU A 153 -18.88 16.37 -5.95
N ARG A 154 -19.95 15.84 -6.57
CA ARG A 154 -20.01 15.51 -8.00
C ARG A 154 -19.74 16.73 -8.88
N GLY A 155 -20.26 17.90 -8.52
CA GLY A 155 -20.09 19.14 -9.28
C GLY A 155 -18.61 19.53 -9.44
N LEU A 156 -17.80 19.35 -8.39
CA LEU A 156 -16.37 19.64 -8.43
C LEU A 156 -15.63 18.73 -9.42
N ARG A 157 -15.95 17.43 -9.41
CA ARG A 157 -15.36 16.46 -10.34
C ARG A 157 -15.80 16.70 -11.78
N HIS A 158 -17.07 17.04 -12.00
CA HIS A 158 -17.58 17.41 -13.32
C HIS A 158 -16.86 18.64 -13.88
N LYS A 159 -16.67 19.69 -13.07
CA LYS A 159 -15.96 20.89 -13.49
C LYS A 159 -14.53 20.58 -13.96
N ALA A 160 -13.78 19.77 -13.20
CA ALA A 160 -12.44 19.36 -13.61
C ALA A 160 -12.42 18.56 -14.93
N MET A 161 -13.47 17.79 -15.21
CA MET A 161 -13.62 17.08 -16.49
C MET A 161 -13.95 18.05 -17.64
N GLU A 162 -14.81 19.04 -17.41
CA GLU A 162 -15.15 20.08 -18.39
C GLU A 162 -13.91 20.89 -18.79
N GLU A 163 -13.09 21.29 -17.80
CA GLU A 163 -11.81 21.97 -18.04
C GLU A 163 -10.83 21.12 -18.87
N MET A 164 -10.73 19.81 -18.59
CA MET A 164 -9.92 18.89 -19.39
C MET A 164 -10.44 18.76 -20.82
N ILE A 165 -11.76 18.63 -21.02
CA ILE A 165 -12.37 18.53 -22.34
C ILE A 165 -12.10 19.78 -23.15
N GLU A 166 -12.22 20.97 -22.54
CA GLU A 166 -11.96 22.23 -23.22
C GLU A 166 -10.48 22.35 -23.62
N HIS A 167 -9.56 21.99 -22.72
CA HIS A 167 -8.12 21.95 -23.00
C HIS A 167 -7.77 21.06 -24.20
N VAL A 168 -8.48 19.94 -24.38
CA VAL A 168 -8.33 19.05 -25.55
C VAL A 168 -8.95 19.68 -26.79
N ARG A 169 -10.13 20.30 -26.68
CA ARG A 169 -10.81 20.98 -27.80
C ARG A 169 -10.00 22.13 -28.38
N GLU A 170 -9.25 22.86 -27.56
CA GLU A 170 -8.35 23.93 -28.01
C GLU A 170 -7.18 23.40 -28.84
N ARG A 171 -6.88 22.10 -28.75
CA ARG A 171 -5.73 21.44 -29.40
C ARG A 171 -6.14 20.62 -30.63
N ARG A 172 -7.17 21.05 -31.38
CA ARG A 172 -7.81 20.27 -32.47
C ARG A 172 -6.83 19.56 -33.43
N ASP A 173 -5.68 20.16 -33.71
CA ASP A 173 -4.68 19.63 -34.65
C ASP A 173 -3.30 19.37 -34.01
N ARG A 174 -3.21 19.29 -32.68
CA ARG A 174 -1.95 19.08 -31.95
C ARG A 174 -1.97 17.78 -31.15
N ALA A 175 -0.83 17.10 -31.10
CA ALA A 175 -0.67 15.93 -30.25
C ALA A 175 -0.89 16.31 -28.77
N VAL A 176 -1.62 15.46 -28.05
CA VAL A 176 -1.89 15.61 -26.61
C VAL A 176 -1.18 14.51 -25.86
N ALA A 177 -0.36 14.88 -24.87
CA ALA A 177 0.28 13.92 -23.98
C ALA A 177 -0.75 13.38 -22.95
N ILE A 178 -1.45 12.30 -23.31
CA ILE A 178 -2.55 11.74 -22.50
C ILE A 178 -2.13 11.42 -21.06
N GLY A 179 -0.90 10.92 -20.85
CA GLY A 179 -0.41 10.62 -19.51
C GLY A 179 -0.30 11.87 -18.62
N GLU A 180 0.17 12.98 -19.18
CA GLU A 180 0.25 14.26 -18.46
C GLU A 180 -1.14 14.86 -18.24
N LEU A 181 -2.02 14.80 -19.25
CA LEU A 181 -3.40 15.27 -19.13
C LEU A 181 -4.17 14.51 -18.04
N ALA A 182 -4.07 13.18 -18.03
CA ALA A 182 -4.73 12.33 -17.04
C ALA A 182 -4.19 12.61 -15.63
N PHE A 183 -2.86 12.74 -15.48
CA PHE A 183 -2.23 13.07 -14.21
C PHE A 183 -2.71 14.43 -13.67
N THR A 184 -2.65 15.47 -14.52
CA THR A 184 -3.10 16.83 -14.18
C THR A 184 -4.58 16.86 -13.80
N THR A 185 -5.43 16.17 -14.56
CA THR A 185 -6.87 16.11 -14.27
C THR A 185 -7.15 15.40 -12.96
N ALA A 186 -6.51 14.25 -12.72
CA ALA A 186 -6.67 13.51 -11.46
C ALA A 186 -6.21 14.36 -10.27
N LEU A 187 -5.10 15.08 -10.42
CA LEU A 187 -4.59 15.95 -9.37
C LEU A 187 -5.54 17.10 -9.06
N ASN A 188 -6.09 17.76 -10.09
CA ASN A 188 -7.11 18.79 -9.92
C ASN A 188 -8.36 18.25 -9.23
N GLN A 189 -8.84 17.06 -9.62
CA GLN A 189 -9.99 16.44 -8.97
C GLN A 189 -9.73 16.20 -7.48
N MET A 190 -8.56 15.66 -7.13
CA MET A 190 -8.18 15.41 -5.74
C MET A 190 -8.00 16.71 -4.96
N SER A 191 -7.25 17.67 -5.49
CA SER A 191 -6.98 18.93 -4.80
C SER A 191 -8.22 19.79 -4.65
N ASN A 192 -9.11 19.79 -5.64
CA ASN A 192 -10.36 20.52 -5.58
C ASN A 192 -11.29 19.87 -4.55
N THR A 193 -11.35 18.54 -4.54
CA THR A 193 -12.13 17.81 -3.54
C THR A 193 -11.61 18.07 -2.11
N CYS A 194 -10.30 18.02 -1.90
CA CYS A 194 -9.70 18.16 -0.56
C CYS A 194 -9.55 19.61 -0.08
N PHE A 195 -9.25 20.54 -0.98
CA PHE A 195 -8.84 21.91 -0.67
C PHE A 195 -9.68 22.99 -1.35
N SER A 196 -10.65 22.62 -2.19
CA SER A 196 -11.44 23.54 -3.03
C SER A 196 -10.59 24.34 -4.02
N VAL A 197 -9.40 23.84 -4.41
CA VAL A 197 -8.45 24.51 -5.31
C VAL A 197 -8.02 23.58 -6.43
N ASN A 198 -7.96 24.08 -7.66
CA ASN A 198 -7.32 23.40 -8.79
C ASN A 198 -5.81 23.67 -8.73
N VAL A 199 -5.01 22.64 -8.47
CA VAL A 199 -3.55 22.76 -8.29
C VAL A 199 -2.74 22.48 -9.55
N ALA A 200 -3.40 22.27 -10.69
CA ALA A 200 -2.78 21.97 -11.96
C ALA A 200 -3.59 22.65 -13.09
N GLY A 201 -3.54 23.98 -13.13
CA GLY A 201 -4.30 24.75 -14.12
C GLY A 201 -3.94 26.23 -14.20
N PHE A 202 -2.95 26.70 -13.45
CA PHE A 202 -2.54 28.11 -13.45
C PHE A 202 -1.02 28.18 -13.42
N GLU A 203 -0.45 29.10 -14.19
CA GLU A 203 1.00 29.37 -14.27
C GLU A 203 1.57 29.97 -12.97
N SER A 204 0.92 29.76 -11.83
CA SER A 204 1.48 30.19 -10.55
C SER A 204 2.61 29.27 -10.12
N SER A 205 3.65 29.85 -9.53
CA SER A 205 4.80 29.12 -8.99
C SER A 205 4.38 28.06 -7.96
N GLU A 206 3.40 28.39 -7.11
CA GLU A 206 2.88 27.51 -6.05
C GLU A 206 2.28 26.20 -6.59
N VAL A 207 1.58 26.26 -7.73
CA VAL A 207 0.99 25.09 -8.41
C VAL A 207 2.07 24.17 -8.96
N GLN A 208 3.11 24.74 -9.58
CA GLN A 208 4.23 23.96 -10.10
C GLN A 208 5.03 23.30 -8.98
N GLU A 209 5.21 23.98 -7.86
CA GLU A 209 5.84 23.41 -6.67
C GLU A 209 5.03 22.24 -6.10
N PHE A 210 3.69 22.36 -6.04
CA PHE A 210 2.81 21.26 -5.63
C PHE A 210 2.96 20.03 -6.52
N LEU A 211 2.87 20.24 -7.83
CA LEU A 211 3.06 19.20 -8.83
C LEU A 211 4.43 18.51 -8.68
N ASN A 212 5.48 19.29 -8.48
CA ASN A 212 6.84 18.78 -8.33
C ASN A 212 7.01 17.98 -7.03
N ALA A 213 6.40 18.41 -5.92
CA ALA A 213 6.43 17.68 -4.66
C ALA A 213 5.72 16.32 -4.80
N VAL A 214 4.51 16.29 -5.36
CA VAL A 214 3.74 15.05 -5.59
C VAL A 214 4.48 14.10 -6.52
N LYS A 215 4.99 14.59 -7.66
CA LYS A 215 5.80 13.78 -8.59
C LYS A 215 7.06 13.24 -7.92
N THR A 216 7.71 14.05 -7.08
CA THR A 216 8.90 13.61 -6.32
C THR A 216 8.56 12.47 -5.38
N LEU A 217 7.47 12.58 -4.60
CA LEU A 217 7.03 11.51 -3.70
C LEU A 217 6.70 10.22 -4.43
N MET A 218 5.95 10.29 -5.54
CA MET A 218 5.65 9.11 -6.35
C MET A 218 6.91 8.38 -6.84
N VAL A 219 7.96 9.14 -7.18
CA VAL A 219 9.23 8.56 -7.62
C VAL A 219 10.01 7.98 -6.46
N VAL A 220 10.19 8.71 -5.35
CA VAL A 220 11.06 8.25 -4.24
C VAL A 220 10.44 7.09 -3.48
N ASP A 221 9.11 7.05 -3.35
CA ASP A 221 8.39 5.98 -2.64
C ASP A 221 8.26 4.70 -3.49
N GLY A 222 8.22 4.84 -4.82
CA GLY A 222 8.14 3.72 -5.77
C GLY A 222 9.48 3.16 -6.25
N LYS A 223 10.58 3.90 -6.06
CA LYS A 223 11.90 3.50 -6.55
C LYS A 223 12.54 2.48 -5.62
N PHE A 224 13.16 1.44 -6.20
CA PHE A 224 13.98 0.52 -5.45
C PHE A 224 15.07 1.25 -4.66
N ASN A 225 15.14 0.95 -3.37
CA ASN A 225 16.04 1.57 -2.43
C ASN A 225 16.92 0.51 -1.75
N ILE A 226 18.24 0.63 -1.94
CA ILE A 226 19.23 -0.29 -1.37
C ILE A 226 19.25 -0.25 0.15
N ALA A 227 18.91 0.91 0.75
CA ALA A 227 18.76 1.03 2.20
C ALA A 227 17.57 0.23 2.75
N ASP A 228 16.59 -0.11 1.91
CA ASP A 228 15.46 -0.93 2.30
C ASP A 228 15.78 -2.43 2.30
N VAL A 229 16.77 -2.88 1.54
CA VAL A 229 17.20 -4.28 1.51
C VAL A 229 18.47 -4.55 2.33
N PHE A 230 19.24 -3.51 2.67
CA PHE A 230 20.43 -3.58 3.53
C PHE A 230 20.31 -2.54 4.67
N PRO A 231 19.80 -2.92 5.86
CA PRO A 231 19.49 -1.98 6.93
C PRO A 231 20.67 -1.12 7.41
N TRP A 232 21.90 -1.62 7.33
CA TRP A 232 23.11 -0.89 7.71
C TRP A 232 23.42 0.29 6.78
N LEU A 233 22.81 0.36 5.58
CA LEU A 233 22.92 1.49 4.66
C LEU A 233 21.93 2.63 4.93
N LYS A 234 20.95 2.44 5.82
CA LYS A 234 19.88 3.43 6.08
C LYS A 234 20.40 4.80 6.48
N SER A 235 21.43 4.84 7.32
CA SER A 235 22.01 6.10 7.81
C SER A 235 22.70 6.90 6.71
N PHE A 236 23.23 6.24 5.68
CA PHE A 236 24.00 6.89 4.62
C PHE A 236 23.13 7.46 3.49
N ASP A 237 21.89 6.96 3.32
CA ASP A 237 21.00 7.34 2.22
C ASP A 237 21.72 7.35 0.85
N PRO A 238 22.32 6.22 0.42
CA PRO A 238 23.26 6.19 -0.71
C PRO A 238 22.65 6.60 -2.05
N GLN A 239 21.32 6.53 -2.18
CA GLN A 239 20.59 6.98 -3.39
C GLN A 239 19.97 8.37 -3.22
N GLY A 240 20.13 9.02 -2.06
CA GLY A 240 19.56 10.33 -1.74
C GLY A 240 18.03 10.36 -1.70
N LEU A 241 17.36 9.20 -1.64
CA LEU A 241 15.91 9.12 -1.74
C LEU A 241 15.24 9.68 -0.50
N ARG A 242 15.77 9.39 0.68
CA ARG A 242 15.24 9.93 1.94
C ARG A 242 15.41 11.44 2.02
N ARG A 243 16.55 11.97 1.59
CA ARG A 243 16.78 13.43 1.51
C ARG A 243 15.81 14.11 0.54
N ARG A 244 15.58 13.52 -0.64
CA ARG A 244 14.62 14.05 -1.62
C ARG A 244 13.17 13.97 -1.11
N ALA A 245 12.80 12.87 -0.47
CA ALA A 245 11.49 12.70 0.17
C ALA A 245 11.26 13.78 1.23
N LYS A 246 12.26 14.06 2.08
CA LYS A 246 12.18 15.10 3.11
C LYS A 246 11.80 16.47 2.55
N VAL A 247 12.43 16.89 1.45
CA VAL A 247 12.13 18.18 0.82
C VAL A 247 10.68 18.22 0.34
N ALA A 248 10.20 17.15 -0.28
CA ALA A 248 8.84 17.07 -0.78
C ALA A 248 7.79 16.97 0.33
N TYR A 249 8.02 16.18 1.38
CA TYR A 249 7.12 16.09 2.55
C TYR A 249 7.02 17.44 3.26
N ASN A 250 8.15 18.08 3.60
CA ASN A 250 8.15 19.38 4.25
C ASN A 250 7.35 20.43 3.47
N TRP A 251 7.47 20.42 2.14
CA TRP A 251 6.72 21.34 1.29
C TRP A 251 5.21 21.02 1.31
N LEU A 252 4.82 19.75 1.22
CA LEU A 252 3.41 19.34 1.26
C LEU A 252 2.76 19.61 2.62
N ASP A 253 3.49 19.39 3.71
CA ASP A 253 3.01 19.70 5.06
C ASP A 253 2.76 21.21 5.20
N ALA A 254 3.74 22.04 4.82
CA ALA A 254 3.58 23.49 4.84
C ALA A 254 2.44 23.99 3.93
N SER A 255 2.28 23.38 2.75
CA SER A 255 1.18 23.68 1.83
C SER A 255 -0.18 23.34 2.44
N SER A 256 -0.29 22.15 3.05
CA SER A 256 -1.49 21.66 3.72
C SER A 256 -1.88 22.53 4.91
N ASP A 257 -0.91 22.88 5.76
CA ASP A 257 -1.11 23.82 6.88
C ASP A 257 -1.59 25.18 6.38
N GLY A 258 -1.06 25.66 5.26
CA GLY A 258 -1.54 26.87 4.60
C GLY A 258 -3.02 26.78 4.20
N PHE A 259 -3.46 25.67 3.60
CA PHE A 259 -4.87 25.44 3.26
C PHE A 259 -5.76 25.39 4.49
N VAL A 260 -5.36 24.63 5.51
CA VAL A 260 -6.10 24.49 6.78
C VAL A 260 -6.23 25.85 7.46
N THR A 261 -5.13 26.59 7.60
CA THR A 261 -5.11 27.91 8.25
C THR A 261 -6.02 28.91 7.53
N ARG A 262 -5.96 28.97 6.20
CA ARG A 262 -6.86 29.82 5.40
C ARG A 262 -8.32 29.46 5.63
N ARG A 263 -8.64 28.16 5.69
CA ARG A 263 -10.01 27.70 5.88
C ARG A 263 -10.55 28.04 7.26
N LEU A 264 -9.74 27.86 8.32
CA LEU A 264 -10.14 28.22 9.68
C LEU A 264 -10.44 29.72 9.79
N LYS A 265 -9.57 30.59 9.24
CA LYS A 265 -9.80 32.04 9.20
C LYS A 265 -11.05 32.43 8.42
N HIS A 266 -11.32 31.76 7.29
CA HIS A 266 -12.53 32.00 6.50
C HIS A 266 -13.81 31.69 7.29
N ARG A 267 -13.81 30.59 8.05
CA ARG A 267 -14.94 30.18 8.91
C ARG A 267 -15.20 31.17 10.05
N GLU A 268 -14.15 31.80 10.58
CA GLU A 268 -14.27 32.87 11.58
C GLU A 268 -14.86 34.16 10.99
N SER A 269 -14.79 34.35 9.67
CA SER A 269 -15.13 35.60 8.98
C SER A 269 -16.60 35.68 8.51
N ASN A 270 -17.49 34.74 8.88
CA ASN A 270 -18.90 34.67 8.47
C ASN A 270 -19.18 34.71 6.95
N PHE A 271 -18.19 34.45 6.10
CA PHE A 271 -18.39 34.37 4.64
C PHE A 271 -19.09 33.06 4.22
N PRO A 272 -19.74 33.02 3.05
CA PRO A 272 -20.33 31.79 2.51
C PRO A 272 -19.30 30.66 2.40
N SER A 273 -19.71 29.44 2.74
CA SER A 273 -18.89 28.22 2.61
C SER A 273 -18.73 27.82 1.14
N TYR A 274 -17.53 27.41 0.74
CA TYR A 274 -17.22 26.96 -0.63
C TYR A 274 -16.80 25.49 -0.66
N GLY A 275 -17.75 24.61 -0.98
CA GLY A 275 -17.46 23.19 -1.25
C GLY A 275 -16.80 22.47 -0.08
N ASP A 276 -17.05 22.90 1.16
CA ASP A 276 -16.31 22.43 2.32
C ASP A 276 -16.51 20.93 2.55
N LEU A 277 -15.37 20.24 2.71
CA LEU A 277 -15.25 19.09 3.58
C LEU A 277 -15.26 19.52 5.06
#